data_AF-A0A840A7B2-F1
#
_entry.id   AF-A0A840A7B2-F1
#
_cell.length_a   1.000
_cell.length_b   1.000
_cell.length_c   1.000
_cell.angle_alpha   90.00
_cell.angle_beta   90.00
_cell.angle_gamma   90.00
#
_symmetry.space_group_name_H-M   'P 1'
#
loop_
_entity.id
_entity.type
_entity.pdbx_description
1 polymer ?
#
loop_
_entity_poly.entity_id
_entity_poly.type
_entity_poly.pdbx_seq_one_letter_code
_entity_poly.pdbx_strand_id
1 'polypeptide(L)'
;MSNGWLIGVMIELAGEAAPVRHFFAVGHEDRNKAEWTAIDRAMLIGGVAASPVKGLEPVHVIGPLAPRTVKSLALKPGEVRPLGWKWPRRWLALAE
;
A
#
# COMPACT_ATOMS: atom_id res chain seq x y z
N MET A 1 -16.35 9.99 -5.64
CA MET A 1 -15.96 8.75 -6.36
C MET A 1 -14.77 8.17 -5.59
N SER A 2 -14.26 6.97 -5.89
CA SER A 2 -13.33 6.25 -5.00
C SER A 2 -11.98 6.99 -4.89
N ASN A 3 -11.72 7.73 -3.79
CA ASN A 3 -10.54 8.58 -3.70
C ASN A 3 -9.41 7.91 -2.90
N GLY A 4 -9.15 6.63 -3.17
CA GLY A 4 -7.96 5.99 -2.64
C GLY A 4 -7.77 4.53 -3.02
N TRP A 5 -6.54 4.04 -2.85
CA TRP A 5 -6.09 2.72 -3.24
C TRP A 5 -5.37 2.02 -2.09
N LEU A 6 -5.54 0.70 -2.02
CA LEU A 6 -4.76 -0.17 -1.14
C LEU A 6 -3.62 -0.80 -1.95
N ILE A 7 -2.39 -0.57 -1.51
CA ILE A 7 -1.19 -0.99 -2.22
C ILE A 7 -0.28 -1.76 -1.27
N GLY A 8 0.18 -2.92 -1.70
CA GLY A 8 1.18 -3.72 -0.99
C GLY A 8 2.54 -3.54 -1.66
N VAL A 9 3.55 -3.15 -0.88
CA VAL A 9 4.94 -3.01 -1.35
C VAL A 9 5.83 -3.93 -0.53
N MET A 10 6.66 -4.73 -1.18
CA MET A 10 7.67 -5.57 -0.54
C MET A 10 8.88 -4.73 -0.15
N ILE A 11 9.18 -4.72 1.14
CA ILE A 11 10.26 -3.93 1.72
C ILE A 11 11.31 -4.87 2.32
N GLU A 12 12.54 -4.73 1.86
CA GLU A 12 13.75 -5.27 2.44
C GLU A 12 14.09 -4.49 3.70
N LEU A 13 13.80 -5.09 4.86
CA LEU A 13 14.11 -4.53 6.16
C LEU A 13 15.43 -5.12 6.69
N ALA A 14 16.26 -4.28 7.29
CA ALA A 14 17.48 -4.72 7.95
C ALA A 14 17.13 -5.67 9.11
N GLY A 15 17.60 -6.92 9.02
CA GLY A 15 17.36 -7.97 10.02
C GLY A 15 16.26 -8.98 9.65
N GLU A 16 15.49 -8.74 8.59
CA GLU A 16 14.54 -9.72 8.06
C GLU A 16 15.21 -10.56 6.96
N ALA A 17 15.01 -11.88 6.99
CA ALA A 17 15.63 -12.80 6.03
C ALA A 17 14.98 -12.75 4.63
N ALA A 18 13.79 -12.14 4.52
CA ALA A 18 13.07 -11.99 3.26
C ALA A 18 12.31 -10.66 3.23
N PRO A 19 12.06 -10.08 2.04
CA PRO A 19 11.25 -8.87 1.90
C PRO A 19 9.86 -9.04 2.51
N VAL A 20 9.44 -8.06 3.31
CA VAL A 20 8.16 -8.07 4.02
C VAL A 20 7.19 -7.14 3.31
N ARG A 21 6.01 -7.66 2.93
CA ARG A 21 4.97 -6.86 2.31
C ARG A 21 4.31 -5.91 3.31
N HIS A 22 4.50 -4.62 3.10
CA HIS A 22 3.86 -3.53 3.82
C HIS A 22 2.68 -3.00 3.02
N PHE A 23 1.58 -2.71 3.70
CA PHE A 23 0.37 -2.17 3.12
C PHE A 23 0.31 -0.66 3.34
N PHE A 24 -0.11 0.04 2.30
CA PHE A 24 -0.28 1.48 2.28
C PHE A 24 -1.67 1.80 1.75
N ALA A 25 -2.37 2.68 2.45
CA ALA A 25 -3.59 3.29 1.95
C ALA A 25 -3.23 4.67 1.40
N VAL A 26 -3.49 4.90 0.12
CA VAL A 26 -3.11 6.13 -0.59
C VAL A 26 -4.36 6.85 -1.04
N GLY A 27 -4.52 8.10 -0.62
CA GLY A 27 -5.64 8.95 -1.02
C GLY A 27 -5.42 9.57 -2.39
N HIS A 28 -5.56 8.80 -3.47
CA HIS A 28 -5.40 9.34 -4.83
C HIS A 28 -6.46 8.74 -5.77
N GLU A 29 -6.92 9.52 -6.75
CA GLU A 29 -7.91 9.05 -7.74
C GLU A 29 -7.25 8.18 -8.81
N ASP A 30 -6.14 8.66 -9.39
CA ASP A 30 -5.29 7.91 -10.31
C ASP A 30 -4.53 6.76 -9.61
N ARG A 31 -4.70 5.54 -10.13
CA ARG A 31 -4.05 4.31 -9.63
C ARG A 31 -2.53 4.35 -9.76
N ASN A 32 -2.01 4.77 -10.90
CA ASN A 32 -0.58 4.76 -11.17
C ASN A 32 0.14 5.76 -10.25
N LYS A 33 -0.46 6.93 -10.03
CA LYS A 33 0.07 7.90 -9.05
C LYS A 33 0.01 7.34 -7.63
N ALA A 34 -1.06 6.64 -7.26
CA ALA A 34 -1.16 6.00 -5.96
C ALA A 34 -0.02 4.99 -5.74
N GLU A 35 0.29 4.19 -6.75
CA GLU A 35 1.36 3.19 -6.74
C GLU A 35 2.73 3.82 -6.51
N TRP A 36 3.11 4.81 -7.32
CA TRP A 36 4.36 5.55 -7.12
C TRP A 36 4.46 6.20 -5.74
N THR A 37 3.37 6.78 -5.25
CA THR A 37 3.36 7.40 -3.92
C THR A 37 3.58 6.35 -2.80
N ALA A 38 3.03 5.13 -2.96
CA ALA A 38 3.28 4.04 -2.02
C ALA A 38 4.74 3.55 -2.08
N ILE A 39 5.32 3.47 -3.28
CA ILE A 39 6.74 3.11 -3.49
C ILE A 39 7.64 4.14 -2.82
N ASP A 40 7.44 5.43 -3.09
CA ASP A 40 8.21 6.52 -2.47
C ASP A 40 8.15 6.45 -0.95
N ARG A 41 6.96 6.16 -0.39
CA ARG A 41 6.79 6.01 1.05
C ARG A 41 7.48 4.76 1.59
N ALA A 42 7.50 3.66 0.84
CA ALA A 42 8.16 2.42 1.20
C ALA A 42 9.69 2.56 1.22
N MET A 43 10.26 3.31 0.26
CA MET A 43 11.70 3.61 0.19
C MET A 43 12.22 4.34 1.44
N LEU A 44 11.36 5.08 2.14
CA LEU A 44 11.72 5.73 3.41
C LEU A 44 11.82 4.76 4.59
N ILE A 45 11.30 3.53 4.44
CA ILE A 45 11.35 2.49 5.47
C ILE A 45 12.52 1.53 5.21
N GLY A 46 12.76 1.18 3.95
CA GLY A 46 13.82 0.26 3.54
C GLY A 46 13.91 0.11 2.02
N GLY A 47 14.73 -0.83 1.55
CA GLY A 47 14.84 -1.13 0.12
C GLY A 47 13.55 -1.72 -0.43
N VAL A 48 13.07 -1.25 -1.58
CA VAL A 48 11.95 -1.92 -2.27
C VAL A 48 12.51 -3.08 -3.08
N ALA A 49 11.93 -4.27 -2.94
CA ALA A 49 12.40 -5.44 -3.65
C ALA A 49 12.37 -5.20 -5.17
N ALA A 50 13.49 -5.47 -5.85
CA ALA A 50 13.61 -5.23 -7.29
C ALA A 50 13.07 -6.39 -8.15
N SER A 51 12.80 -7.55 -7.55
CA SER A 51 12.38 -8.76 -8.24
C SER A 51 11.27 -9.51 -7.49
N PRO A 52 10.42 -10.30 -8.18
CA PRO A 52 9.36 -11.06 -7.55
C PRO A 52 9.88 -12.01 -6.47
N VAL A 53 9.26 -11.97 -5.29
CA VAL A 53 9.63 -12.82 -4.16
C VAL A 53 8.59 -13.91 -4.01
N LYS A 54 9.00 -15.18 -4.15
CA LYS A 54 8.09 -16.34 -4.08
C LYS A 54 6.92 -16.26 -5.08
N GLY A 55 7.18 -15.75 -6.29
CA GLY A 55 6.18 -15.61 -7.36
C GLY A 55 5.18 -14.47 -7.15
N LEU A 56 5.46 -13.57 -6.21
CA LEU A 56 4.63 -12.40 -5.94
C LEU A 56 5.37 -11.12 -6.36
N GLU A 57 4.69 -10.26 -7.10
CA GLU A 57 5.23 -8.97 -7.51
C GLU A 57 5.61 -8.10 -6.30
N PRO A 58 6.74 -7.35 -6.39
CA PRO A 58 7.17 -6.44 -5.34
C PRO A 58 6.14 -5.38 -5.00
N VAL A 59 5.49 -4.82 -6.02
CA VAL A 59 4.43 -3.82 -5.89
C VAL A 59 3.14 -4.43 -6.39
N HIS A 60 2.10 -4.38 -5.57
CA HIS A 60 0.81 -4.99 -5.88
C HIS A 60 -0.33 -4.06 -5.48
N VAL A 61 -1.09 -3.60 -6.47
CA VAL A 61 -2.35 -2.86 -6.22
C VAL A 61 -3.43 -3.87 -5.86
N ILE A 62 -3.87 -3.85 -4.60
CA ILE A 62 -4.86 -4.81 -4.10
C ILE A 62 -6.27 -4.42 -4.56
N GLY A 63 -6.55 -3.12 -4.59
CA GLY A 63 -7.83 -2.63 -5.08
C GLY A 63 -8.15 -1.21 -4.61
N PRO A 64 -9.25 -0.64 -5.13
CA PRO A 64 -9.75 0.65 -4.68
C PRO A 64 -10.30 0.55 -3.24
N LEU A 65 -10.06 1.60 -2.45
CA LEU A 65 -10.63 1.73 -1.11
C LEU A 65 -12.08 2.17 -1.19
N ALA A 66 -12.93 1.57 -0.36
CA ALA A 66 -14.30 2.05 -0.21
C ALA A 66 -14.30 3.48 0.38
N PRO A 67 -15.24 4.36 -0.01
CA PRO A 67 -15.31 5.74 0.51
C PRO A 67 -15.36 5.81 2.05
N ARG A 68 -16.01 4.85 2.70
CA ARG A 68 -16.03 4.74 4.18
C ARG A 68 -14.65 4.54 4.78
N THR A 69 -13.79 3.77 4.10
CA THR A 69 -12.40 3.50 4.53
C THR A 69 -11.54 4.74 4.34
N VAL A 70 -11.67 5.42 3.21
CA VAL A 70 -10.99 6.70 2.94
C VAL A 70 -11.33 7.73 4.02
N LYS A 71 -12.61 7.85 4.37
CA LYS A 71 -13.08 8.73 5.45
C LYS A 71 -12.56 8.33 6.83
N SER A 72 -12.63 7.03 7.16
CA SER A 72 -12.15 6.49 8.45
C SER A 72 -10.66 6.73 8.66
N LEU A 73 -9.86 6.59 7.60
CA LEU A 73 -8.42 6.84 7.62
C LEU A 73 -8.05 8.32 7.47
N ALA A 74 -9.04 9.21 7.35
CA ALA A 74 -8.88 10.64 7.09
C ALA A 74 -7.88 10.94 5.94
N LEU A 75 -7.92 10.13 4.88
CA LEU A 75 -7.01 10.26 3.75
C LEU A 75 -7.38 11.49 2.92
N LYS A 76 -6.46 12.46 2.88
CA LYS A 76 -6.53 13.61 1.99
C LYS A 76 -5.99 13.25 0.60
N PRO A 77 -6.28 14.03 -0.45
CA PRO A 77 -5.62 13.88 -1.74
C PRO A 77 -4.09 13.91 -1.61
N GLY A 78 -3.42 12.87 -2.11
CA GLY A 78 -1.97 12.67 -2.02
C GLY A 78 -1.47 12.10 -0.68
N GLU A 79 -2.34 11.94 0.32
CA GLU A 79 -1.94 11.42 1.63
C GLU A 79 -1.64 9.91 1.55
N VAL A 80 -0.54 9.48 2.16
CA VAL A 80 -0.21 8.06 2.32
C VAL A 80 -0.24 7.67 3.79
N ARG A 81 -1.05 6.67 4.11
CA ARG A 81 -1.10 6.06 5.44
C ARG A 81 -0.45 4.67 5.42
N PRO A 82 0.67 4.46 6.14
CA PRO A 82 1.21 3.12 6.35
C PRO A 82 0.27 2.32 7.27
N LEU A 83 -0.15 1.15 6.83
CA LEU A 83 -0.98 0.21 7.58
C LEU A 83 -0.15 -0.91 8.24
N GLY A 84 1.14 -0.98 7.87
CA GLY A 84 2.09 -1.99 8.35
C GLY A 84 2.05 -3.28 7.52
N TRP A 85 2.69 -4.32 8.05
CA TRP A 85 2.91 -5.61 7.40
C TRP A 85 1.80 -6.66 7.57
N LYS A 86 0.86 -6.46 8.50
CA LYS A 86 -0.23 -7.41 8.73
C LYS A 86 -1.32 -7.20 7.69
N TRP A 87 -1.78 -8.29 7.06
CA TRP A 87 -2.87 -8.22 6.09
C TRP A 87 -4.12 -7.57 6.73
N PRO A 88 -4.69 -6.51 6.13
CA PRO A 88 -5.79 -5.76 6.72
C PRO A 88 -7.13 -6.51 6.59
N ARG A 89 -7.32 -7.60 7.35
CA ARG A 89 -8.44 -8.55 7.19
C ARG A 89 -9.81 -8.08 7.70
N ARG A 90 -9.85 -7.21 8.71
CA ARG A 90 -11.06 -7.06 9.55
C ARG A 90 -11.69 -5.66 9.58
N TRP A 91 -10.99 -4.63 9.12
CA TRP A 91 -11.40 -3.25 9.33
C TRP A 91 -11.27 -2.36 8.09
N LEU A 92 -10.73 -2.90 6.99
CA LEU A 92 -10.44 -2.17 5.76
C LEU A 92 -11.35 -2.69 4.66
N ALA A 93 -12.27 -1.84 4.21
CA ALA A 93 -13.21 -2.18 3.16
C ALA A 93 -12.68 -1.72 1.80
N LEU A 94 -12.65 -2.66 0.85
CA LEU A 94 -12.41 -2.39 -0.55
C LEU A 94 -13.74 -2.05 -1.22
N ALA A 95 -13.70 -1.23 -2.27
CA ALA A 95 -14.85 -1.08 -3.14
C ALA A 95 -15.01 -2.38 -3.96
N GLU A 96 -16.24 -2.90 -4.02
CA GLU A 96 -16.62 -4.05 -4.84
C GLU A 96 -16.41 -3.77 -6.34
#